data_AF-A0A165DVS3-F1
#
_entry.id   AF-A0A165DVS3-F1
#
_cell.length_a   1.000
_cell.length_b   1.000
_cell.length_c   1.000
_cell.angle_alpha   90.00
_cell.angle_beta   90.00
_cell.angle_gamma   90.00
#
_symmetry.space_group_name_H-M   'P 1'
#
loop_
_entity.id
_entity.type
_entity.pdbx_description
1 polymer ?
#
loop_
_entity_poly.entity_id
_entity_poly.type
_entity_poly.pdbx_seq_one_letter_code
_entity_poly.pdbx_strand_id
1 'polypeptide(L)'
;MLLPDDIFLEIARAATDIGALDTGPGCTQPSRRAAMLFQLRDSYATKRALCLVSRAAHAICLPLMYEVVNINDPTRIISTIDALRHQGYGRWCRRLDVDVVSDDSGWPRGATNLWGILDACPYLDVLNITVLAVTRYPVTLPGRYNLPLSLLVQIAETYGHRLRRLELGGDTSVHYRGVEYLCARCAGLEVLV
;
A
#
# COMPACT_ATOMS: atom_id res chain seq x y z
N MET A 1 0.49 -27.82 27.59
CA MET A 1 -0.49 -27.41 26.56
C MET A 1 0.24 -26.54 25.55
N LEU A 2 0.24 -26.93 24.28
CA LEU A 2 0.71 -26.08 23.19
C LEU A 2 -0.46 -25.17 22.78
N LEU A 3 -0.22 -23.87 22.68
CA LEU A 3 -1.21 -22.91 22.19
C LEU A 3 -1.42 -23.18 20.69
N PRO A 4 -2.67 -23.23 20.17
CA PRO A 4 -2.90 -23.35 18.73
C PRO A 4 -2.32 -22.16 17.96
N ASP A 5 -1.82 -22.42 16.75
CA ASP A 5 -1.18 -21.40 15.89
C ASP A 5 -2.11 -20.21 15.62
N ASP A 6 -3.41 -20.46 15.42
CA ASP A 6 -4.41 -19.40 15.19
C ASP A 6 -4.54 -18.47 16.41
N ILE A 7 -4.49 -19.03 17.62
CA ILE A 7 -4.57 -18.24 18.86
C ILE A 7 -3.28 -17.42 19.03
N PHE A 8 -2.12 -17.99 18.68
CA PHE A 8 -0.86 -17.26 18.71
C PHE A 8 -0.87 -16.09 17.71
N LEU A 9 -1.39 -16.33 16.49
CA LEU A 9 -1.52 -15.31 15.46
C LEU A 9 -2.43 -14.17 15.91
N GLU A 10 -3.57 -14.47 16.53
CA GLU A 10 -4.48 -13.44 17.05
C GLU A 10 -3.85 -12.63 18.19
N ILE A 11 -3.09 -13.26 19.08
CA ILE A 11 -2.32 -12.53 20.10
C ILE A 11 -1.27 -11.62 19.44
N ALA A 12 -0.54 -12.14 18.45
CA ALA A 12 0.47 -11.37 17.72
C ALA A 12 -0.14 -10.19 16.96
N ARG A 13 -1.33 -10.37 16.36
CA ARG A 13 -2.11 -9.29 15.74
C ARG A 13 -2.52 -8.25 16.76
N ALA A 14 -3.14 -8.66 17.87
CA ALA A 14 -3.55 -7.73 18.92
C ALA A 14 -2.35 -6.94 19.50
N ALA A 15 -1.18 -7.57 19.62
CA ALA A 15 0.04 -6.91 20.10
C ALA A 15 0.68 -5.96 19.08
N THR A 16 0.29 -6.02 17.81
CA THR A 16 0.90 -5.25 16.71
C THR A 16 -0.11 -4.44 15.90
N ASP A 17 -1.37 -4.40 16.34
CA ASP A 17 -2.43 -3.65 15.71
C ASP A 17 -2.22 -2.14 15.92
N ILE A 18 -2.35 -1.42 14.82
CA ILE A 18 -2.19 0.03 14.73
C ILE A 18 -3.36 0.67 13.97
N GLY A 19 -4.43 -0.10 13.70
CA GLY A 19 -5.55 0.34 12.89
C GLY A 19 -5.16 0.65 11.43
N ALA A 20 -4.08 0.05 10.91
CA ALA A 20 -3.60 0.36 9.56
C ALA A 20 -4.59 0.00 8.45
N LEU A 21 -5.41 -1.03 8.69
CA LEU A 21 -6.47 -1.49 7.79
C LEU A 21 -7.82 -0.82 8.08
N ASP A 22 -7.87 0.16 8.99
CA ASP A 22 -9.08 0.92 9.26
C ASP A 22 -9.46 1.75 8.02
N THR A 23 -10.73 1.60 7.67
CA THR A 23 -11.41 2.17 6.50
C THR A 23 -12.61 3.02 6.94
N GLY A 24 -12.85 3.11 8.25
CA GLY A 24 -13.94 3.87 8.84
C GLY A 24 -13.83 5.40 8.62
N PRO A 25 -14.93 6.13 8.85
CA PRO A 25 -14.99 7.56 8.61
C PRO A 25 -13.93 8.33 9.42
N GLY A 26 -13.21 9.23 8.74
CA GLY A 26 -12.16 10.07 9.34
C GLY A 26 -10.74 9.47 9.30
N CYS A 27 -10.55 8.24 8.83
CA CYS A 27 -9.23 7.59 8.67
C CYS A 27 -8.33 8.23 7.59
N THR A 28 -8.88 9.13 6.77
CA THR A 28 -8.21 9.84 5.67
C THR A 28 -7.55 11.14 6.10
N GLN A 29 -7.74 11.57 7.36
CA GLN A 29 -7.12 12.78 7.87
C GLN A 29 -5.59 12.67 7.82
N PRO A 30 -4.87 13.68 7.26
CA PRO A 30 -3.41 13.63 7.17
C PRO A 30 -2.72 13.41 8.52
N SER A 31 -3.27 13.99 9.60
CA SER A 31 -2.79 13.79 10.97
C SER A 31 -2.89 12.35 11.44
N ARG A 32 -4.00 11.67 11.14
CA ARG A 32 -4.18 10.23 11.45
C ARG A 32 -3.26 9.36 10.61
N ARG A 33 -3.07 9.68 9.33
CA ARG A 33 -2.11 8.96 8.47
C ARG A 33 -0.69 9.08 9.02
N ALA A 34 -0.23 10.28 9.37
CA ALA A 34 1.08 10.50 9.96
C ALA A 34 1.27 9.73 11.28
N ALA A 35 0.25 9.76 12.16
CA ALA A 35 0.25 9.00 13.40
C ALA A 35 0.33 7.48 13.16
N MET A 36 -0.44 6.96 12.20
CA MET A 36 -0.42 5.55 11.82
C MET A 36 0.94 5.13 11.26
N LEU A 37 1.56 5.93 10.39
CA LEU A 37 2.90 5.64 9.85
C LEU A 37 3.98 5.63 10.95
N PHE A 38 3.85 6.51 11.95
CA PHE A 38 4.71 6.51 13.13
C PHE A 38 4.52 5.22 13.96
N GLN A 39 3.27 4.87 14.26
CA GLN A 39 2.94 3.63 14.98
C GLN A 39 3.35 2.37 14.21
N LEU A 40 3.27 2.37 12.88
CA LEU A 40 3.76 1.29 12.02
C LEU A 40 5.24 1.06 12.24
N ARG A 41 6.04 2.14 12.26
CA ARG A 41 7.48 2.05 12.52
C ARG A 41 7.78 1.42 13.88
N ASP A 42 7.03 1.79 14.92
CA ASP A 42 7.18 1.23 16.26
C ASP A 42 6.73 -0.24 16.32
N SER A 43 5.64 -0.59 15.63
CA SER A 43 5.11 -1.96 15.56
C SER A 43 6.11 -2.94 14.95
N TYR A 44 6.97 -2.50 14.02
CA TYR A 44 7.97 -3.37 13.41
C TYR A 44 8.98 -3.93 14.42
N ALA A 45 9.30 -3.19 15.49
CA ALA A 45 10.18 -3.69 16.53
C ALA A 45 9.55 -4.90 17.23
N THR A 46 8.27 -4.80 17.58
CA THR A 46 7.48 -5.89 18.19
C THR A 46 7.30 -7.06 17.22
N LYS A 47 6.89 -6.80 15.97
CA LYS A 47 6.75 -7.83 14.95
C LYS A 47 8.06 -8.60 14.73
N ARG A 48 9.19 -7.88 14.67
CA ARG A 48 10.52 -8.50 14.54
C ARG A 48 10.87 -9.34 15.77
N ALA A 49 10.59 -8.85 16.97
CA ALA A 49 10.84 -9.60 18.21
C ALA A 49 10.04 -10.92 18.21
N LEU A 50 8.76 -10.90 17.82
CA LEU A 50 7.92 -12.09 17.69
C LEU A 50 8.51 -13.10 16.70
N CYS A 51 8.98 -12.63 15.54
CA CYS A 51 9.62 -13.48 14.53
C CYS A 51 10.96 -14.10 14.96
N LEU A 52 11.58 -13.59 16.03
CA LEU A 52 12.89 -14.06 16.53
C LEU A 52 12.79 -15.03 17.70
N VAL A 53 11.59 -15.27 18.26
CA VAL A 53 11.40 -16.16 19.41
C VAL A 53 11.73 -17.61 19.07
N SER A 54 11.24 -18.11 17.93
CA SER A 54 11.47 -19.48 17.47
C SER A 54 11.15 -19.60 15.97
N ARG A 55 11.51 -20.73 15.35
CA ARG A 55 11.14 -21.00 13.95
C ARG A 55 9.63 -21.09 13.74
N ALA A 56 8.89 -21.64 14.71
CA ALA A 56 7.44 -21.72 14.64
C ALA A 56 6.81 -20.33 14.73
N ALA A 57 7.25 -19.51 15.70
CA ALA A 57 6.81 -18.13 15.83
C ALA A 57 7.16 -17.31 14.59
N HIS A 58 8.34 -17.53 14.00
CA HIS A 58 8.71 -16.93 12.73
C HIS A 58 7.69 -17.24 11.63
N ALA A 59 7.38 -18.52 11.40
CA ALA A 59 6.43 -18.92 10.36
C ALA A 59 5.03 -18.32 10.56
N ILE A 60 4.55 -18.24 11.80
CA ILE A 60 3.23 -17.68 12.13
C ILE A 60 3.21 -16.16 12.01
N CYS A 61 4.25 -15.46 12.45
CA CYS A 61 4.28 -13.99 12.49
C CYS A 61 4.82 -13.34 11.21
N LEU A 62 5.48 -14.10 10.33
CA LEU A 62 6.02 -13.56 9.08
C LEU A 62 4.96 -12.84 8.21
N PRO A 63 3.70 -13.32 8.08
CA PRO A 63 2.64 -12.57 7.39
C PRO A 63 2.41 -11.17 7.97
N LEU A 64 2.48 -11.00 9.29
CA LEU A 64 2.25 -9.71 9.97
C LEU A 64 3.31 -8.65 9.60
N MET A 65 4.52 -9.09 9.23
CA MET A 65 5.59 -8.20 8.77
C MET A 65 5.26 -7.52 7.44
N TYR A 66 4.49 -8.19 6.59
CA TYR A 66 4.19 -7.76 5.23
C TYR A 66 2.73 -7.38 5.01
N GLU A 67 1.90 -7.42 6.04
CA GLU A 67 0.48 -7.02 5.98
C GLU A 67 0.31 -5.54 5.59
N VAL A 68 1.25 -4.70 6.00
CA VAL A 68 1.32 -3.28 5.66
C VAL A 68 2.69 -3.00 5.08
N VAL A 69 2.72 -2.48 3.85
CA VAL A 69 3.95 -2.11 3.15
C VAL A 69 3.90 -0.63 2.85
N ASN A 70 4.91 0.10 3.31
CA ASN A 70 5.09 1.52 3.02
C ASN A 70 6.40 1.73 2.25
N ILE A 71 6.29 2.29 1.05
CA ILE A 71 7.40 2.60 0.15
C ILE A 71 7.47 4.12 -0.02
N ASN A 72 8.17 4.78 0.89
CA ASN A 72 8.36 6.23 0.90
C ASN A 72 9.68 6.68 0.25
N ASP A 73 10.57 5.74 -0.03
CA ASP A 73 11.85 5.97 -0.70
C ASP A 73 11.77 5.38 -2.12
N PRO A 74 11.68 6.22 -3.16
CA PRO A 74 11.58 5.80 -4.55
C PRO A 74 12.73 4.90 -4.99
N THR A 75 13.92 5.08 -4.39
CA THR A 75 15.10 4.25 -4.72
C THR A 75 14.95 2.80 -4.27
N ARG A 76 14.02 2.54 -3.34
CA ARG A 76 13.73 1.19 -2.80
C ARG A 76 12.57 0.50 -3.50
N ILE A 77 11.90 1.15 -4.46
CA ILE A 77 10.76 0.56 -5.16
C ILE A 77 11.17 -0.78 -5.80
N ILE A 78 12.29 -0.82 -6.53
CA ILE A 78 12.74 -2.03 -7.25
C ILE A 78 13.02 -3.18 -6.29
N SER A 79 13.83 -2.94 -5.25
CA SER A 79 14.15 -3.98 -4.27
C SER A 79 12.93 -4.46 -3.48
N THR A 80 11.97 -3.56 -3.24
CA THR A 80 10.70 -3.92 -2.59
C THR A 80 9.83 -4.75 -3.51
N ILE A 81 9.71 -4.41 -4.81
CA ILE A 81 9.02 -5.24 -5.81
C ILE A 81 9.63 -6.64 -5.84
N ASP A 82 10.95 -6.76 -5.84
CA ASP A 82 11.61 -8.06 -5.86
C ASP A 82 11.26 -8.90 -4.62
N ALA A 83 11.22 -8.30 -3.43
CA ALA A 83 10.79 -9.00 -2.23
C ALA A 83 9.30 -9.40 -2.31
N LEU A 84 8.42 -8.50 -2.76
CA LEU A 84 6.99 -8.78 -2.83
C LEU A 84 6.66 -9.86 -3.85
N ARG A 85 7.31 -9.83 -5.01
CA ARG A 85 7.06 -10.73 -6.14
C ARG A 85 7.85 -12.03 -6.03
N HIS A 86 9.19 -11.96 -5.99
CA HIS A 86 10.05 -13.14 -6.10
C HIS A 86 10.08 -13.97 -4.81
N GLN A 87 10.05 -13.32 -3.64
CA GLN A 87 9.92 -14.02 -2.36
C GLN A 87 8.45 -14.34 -2.01
N GLY A 88 7.50 -13.83 -2.82
CA GLY A 88 6.07 -14.07 -2.67
C GLY A 88 5.46 -13.45 -1.41
N TYR A 89 6.10 -12.42 -0.82
CA TYR A 89 5.61 -11.75 0.37
C TYR A 89 4.40 -10.85 0.10
N GLY A 90 4.21 -10.40 -1.14
CA GLY A 90 3.10 -9.55 -1.50
C GLY A 90 1.73 -10.21 -1.35
N ARG A 91 1.67 -11.55 -1.28
CA ARG A 91 0.43 -12.28 -0.94
C ARG A 91 -0.09 -12.01 0.47
N TRP A 92 0.71 -11.41 1.34
CA TRP A 92 0.28 -11.03 2.69
C TRP A 92 -0.08 -9.55 2.78
N CYS A 93 0.27 -8.75 1.77
CA CYS A 93 0.04 -7.32 1.75
C CYS A 93 -1.45 -7.01 1.60
N ARG A 94 -1.99 -6.32 2.61
CA ARG A 94 -3.38 -5.83 2.66
C ARG A 94 -3.44 -4.31 2.57
N ARG A 95 -2.38 -3.61 2.96
CA ARG A 95 -2.21 -2.17 2.76
C ARG A 95 -0.90 -1.87 2.06
N LEU A 96 -0.99 -1.09 0.99
CA LEU A 96 0.16 -0.55 0.28
C LEU A 96 0.09 0.98 0.28
N ASP A 97 1.08 1.60 0.90
CA ASP A 97 1.36 3.02 0.78
C ASP A 97 2.60 3.20 -0.10
N VAL A 98 2.51 3.96 -1.19
CA VAL A 98 3.61 4.18 -2.11
C VAL A 98 3.72 5.65 -2.51
N ASP A 99 4.92 6.20 -2.33
CA ASP A 99 5.28 7.51 -2.80
C ASP A 99 6.02 7.36 -4.14
N VAL A 100 5.42 7.87 -5.20
CA VAL A 100 5.99 7.86 -6.56
C VAL A 100 6.50 9.23 -6.93
N VAL A 101 7.59 9.25 -7.70
CA VAL A 101 8.23 10.48 -8.13
C VAL A 101 7.74 10.83 -9.52
N SER A 102 7.22 12.05 -9.69
CA SER A 102 6.98 12.61 -11.01
C SER A 102 8.32 13.07 -11.60
N ASP A 103 9.04 12.17 -12.24
CA ASP A 103 10.02 12.58 -13.26
C ASP A 103 9.27 12.78 -14.59
N ASP A 104 9.67 13.78 -15.37
CA ASP A 104 9.04 14.09 -16.68
C ASP A 104 9.11 12.92 -17.69
N SER A 105 9.79 11.82 -17.31
CA SER A 105 9.69 10.52 -17.98
C SER A 105 8.41 9.81 -17.57
N GLY A 106 7.31 10.09 -18.28
CA GLY A 106 6.01 9.46 -18.07
C GLY A 106 6.10 7.98 -17.66
N TRP A 107 5.41 7.64 -16.55
CA TRP A 107 5.23 6.30 -15.97
C TRP A 107 6.12 5.19 -16.56
N PRO A 108 7.24 4.81 -15.91
CA PRO A 108 8.26 3.98 -16.52
C PRO A 108 7.79 2.53 -16.68
N ARG A 109 7.17 2.20 -17.82
CA ARG A 109 6.98 0.84 -18.39
C ARG A 109 6.98 -0.35 -17.39
N GLY A 110 5.77 -0.69 -16.94
CA GLY A 110 5.26 -2.06 -16.77
C GLY A 110 5.77 -2.97 -15.65
N ALA A 111 7.08 -3.06 -15.38
CA ALA A 111 7.63 -4.17 -14.60
C ALA A 111 8.44 -3.73 -13.36
N THR A 112 9.07 -2.56 -13.41
CA THR A 112 9.89 -1.98 -12.33
C THR A 112 9.22 -0.75 -11.69
N ASN A 113 7.94 -0.54 -11.98
CA ASN A 113 7.14 0.60 -11.56
C ASN A 113 5.88 0.16 -10.81
N LEU A 114 4.97 1.10 -10.52
CA LEU A 114 3.74 0.87 -9.74
C LEU A 114 2.94 -0.37 -10.22
N TRP A 115 2.90 -0.63 -11.54
CA TRP A 115 2.23 -1.80 -12.11
C TRP A 115 2.78 -3.12 -11.59
N GLY A 116 4.11 -3.20 -11.48
CA GLY A 116 4.79 -4.37 -10.98
C GLY A 116 4.46 -4.66 -9.51
N ILE A 117 4.24 -3.59 -8.73
CA ILE A 117 3.86 -3.67 -7.31
C ILE A 117 2.43 -4.18 -7.17
N LEU A 118 1.47 -3.65 -7.95
CA LEU A 118 0.08 -4.06 -7.86
C LEU A 118 -0.06 -5.57 -8.12
N ASP A 119 0.54 -6.07 -9.19
CA ASP A 119 0.50 -7.51 -9.50
C ASP A 119 1.18 -8.37 -8.41
N ALA A 120 2.15 -7.82 -7.67
CA ALA A 120 2.81 -8.53 -6.58
C ALA A 120 1.94 -8.62 -5.32
N CYS A 121 0.97 -7.72 -5.16
CA CYS A 121 0.10 -7.62 -3.98
C CYS A 121 -1.36 -7.88 -4.36
N PRO A 122 -1.78 -9.14 -4.56
CA PRO A 122 -3.12 -9.46 -5.06
C PRO A 122 -4.26 -9.28 -4.04
N TYR A 123 -3.95 -9.05 -2.76
CA TYR A 123 -4.93 -9.08 -1.67
C TYR A 123 -5.08 -7.73 -0.95
N LEU A 124 -4.85 -6.62 -1.67
CA LEU A 124 -4.98 -5.27 -1.12
C LEU A 124 -6.43 -4.92 -0.77
N ASP A 125 -6.60 -4.40 0.43
CA ASP A 125 -7.81 -3.75 0.91
C ASP A 125 -7.65 -2.21 0.88
N VAL A 126 -6.43 -1.72 1.08
CA VAL A 126 -6.11 -0.29 1.12
C VAL A 126 -4.93 0.01 0.19
N LEU A 127 -5.14 0.91 -0.77
CA LEU A 127 -4.12 1.40 -1.68
C LEU A 127 -3.99 2.91 -1.57
N ASN A 128 -2.77 3.38 -1.32
CA ASN A 128 -2.46 4.80 -1.24
C ASN A 128 -1.28 5.13 -2.15
N ILE A 129 -1.51 6.04 -3.09
CA ILE A 129 -0.51 6.46 -4.05
C ILE A 129 -0.32 7.96 -3.87
N THR A 130 0.87 8.38 -3.43
CA THR A 130 1.23 9.80 -3.34
C THR A 130 2.18 10.15 -4.47
N VAL A 131 1.84 11.14 -5.30
CA VAL A 131 2.79 11.66 -6.29
C VAL A 131 3.59 12.81 -5.69
N LEU A 132 4.91 12.62 -5.58
CA LEU A 132 5.86 13.63 -5.14
C LEU A 132 6.38 14.43 -6.33
N ALA A 133 6.29 15.76 -6.24
CA ALA A 133 6.87 16.66 -7.23
C ALA A 133 8.39 16.76 -7.06
N VAL A 134 9.16 16.51 -8.11
CA VAL A 134 10.60 16.80 -8.12
C VAL A 134 10.80 18.22 -8.60
N THR A 135 10.95 19.17 -7.68
CA THR A 135 11.39 20.52 -8.05
C THR A 135 12.90 20.50 -8.31
N ARG A 136 13.35 19.91 -9.42
CA ARG A 136 14.75 20.05 -9.88
C ARG A 136 15.00 21.41 -10.53
N TYR A 137 13.96 22.14 -10.94
CA TYR A 137 14.07 23.49 -11.50
C TYR A 137 12.88 24.39 -11.07
N PRO A 138 13.10 25.67 -10.74
CA PRO A 138 12.07 26.58 -10.22
C PRO A 138 11.28 27.30 -11.32
N VAL A 139 11.00 26.65 -12.45
CA VAL A 139 10.34 27.31 -13.59
C VAL A 139 9.22 26.42 -14.09
N THR A 140 8.01 26.98 -14.10
CA THR A 140 6.69 26.37 -14.34
C THR A 140 6.12 25.55 -13.18
N LEU A 141 5.06 26.10 -12.57
CA LEU A 141 4.13 25.36 -11.71
C LEU A 141 3.77 24.05 -12.43
N PRO A 142 4.03 22.87 -11.85
CA PRO A 142 3.60 21.65 -12.50
C PRO A 142 2.07 21.73 -12.59
N GLY A 143 1.52 21.66 -13.81
CA GLY A 143 0.12 21.34 -13.95
C GLY A 143 -0.15 20.00 -13.26
N ARG A 144 -1.29 19.87 -12.58
CA ARG A 144 -1.71 18.64 -11.88
C ARG A 144 -1.28 17.39 -12.65
N TYR A 145 -0.51 16.52 -12.02
CA TYR A 145 0.00 15.31 -12.62
C TYR A 145 -1.13 14.36 -13.00
N ASN A 146 -1.32 14.11 -14.29
CA ASN A 146 -2.46 13.33 -14.76
C ASN A 146 -2.20 11.83 -14.59
N LEU A 147 -3.00 11.17 -13.76
CA LEU A 147 -2.91 9.72 -13.56
C LEU A 147 -3.39 9.00 -14.83
N PRO A 148 -2.61 8.03 -15.34
CA PRO A 148 -2.98 7.29 -16.54
C PRO A 148 -4.31 6.57 -16.35
N LEU A 149 -5.20 6.65 -17.34
CA LEU A 149 -6.46 5.90 -17.35
C LEU A 149 -6.20 4.39 -17.17
N SER A 150 -5.13 3.88 -17.76
CA SER A 150 -4.73 2.48 -17.58
C SER A 150 -4.54 2.10 -16.12
N LEU A 151 -4.16 3.05 -15.24
CA LEU A 151 -3.85 2.77 -13.84
C LEU A 151 -5.10 2.49 -13.06
N LEU A 152 -6.08 3.35 -13.28
CA LEU A 152 -7.40 3.23 -12.71
C LEU A 152 -8.08 1.95 -13.21
N VAL A 153 -7.92 1.64 -14.50
CA VAL A 153 -8.43 0.38 -15.09
C VAL A 153 -7.77 -0.83 -14.43
N GLN A 154 -6.44 -0.89 -14.32
CA GLN A 154 -5.78 -2.04 -13.69
C GLN A 154 -6.16 -2.19 -12.22
N ILE A 155 -6.23 -1.09 -11.46
CA ILE A 155 -6.69 -1.13 -10.06
C ILE A 155 -8.09 -1.73 -9.99
N ALA A 156 -8.99 -1.30 -10.87
CA ALA A 156 -10.35 -1.82 -10.95
C ALA A 156 -10.40 -3.31 -11.32
N GLU A 157 -9.62 -3.75 -12.31
CA GLU A 157 -9.57 -5.16 -12.73
C GLU A 157 -8.98 -6.06 -11.64
N THR A 158 -7.86 -5.63 -11.03
CA THR A 158 -7.14 -6.45 -10.06
C THR A 158 -7.88 -6.50 -8.72
N TYR A 159 -8.48 -5.39 -8.28
CA TYR A 159 -8.99 -5.27 -6.91
C TYR A 159 -10.46 -4.91 -6.79
N GLY A 160 -11.24 -4.83 -7.89
CA GLY A 160 -12.62 -4.31 -7.83
C GLY A 160 -13.53 -4.99 -6.81
N HIS A 161 -13.33 -6.28 -6.54
CA HIS A 161 -14.15 -7.02 -5.58
C HIS A 161 -13.71 -6.87 -4.11
N ARG A 162 -12.54 -6.26 -3.85
CA ARG A 162 -11.90 -6.27 -2.53
C ARG A 162 -11.44 -4.90 -2.05
N LEU A 163 -11.01 -4.02 -2.93
CA LEU A 163 -10.45 -2.73 -2.54
C LEU A 163 -11.50 -1.93 -1.78
N ARG A 164 -11.20 -1.62 -0.52
CA ARG A 164 -12.08 -0.87 0.39
C ARG A 164 -11.70 0.60 0.43
N ARG A 165 -10.42 0.91 0.18
CA ARG A 165 -9.93 2.30 0.18
C ARG A 165 -8.90 2.53 -0.91
N LEU A 166 -9.10 3.61 -1.66
CA LEU A 166 -8.17 4.14 -2.64
C LEU A 166 -7.92 5.62 -2.35
N GLU A 167 -6.66 5.98 -2.15
CA GLU A 167 -6.24 7.37 -2.00
C GLU A 167 -5.20 7.75 -3.05
N LEU A 168 -5.45 8.87 -3.72
CA LEU A 168 -4.60 9.43 -4.77
C LEU A 168 -4.12 10.80 -4.29
N GLY A 169 -3.00 10.81 -3.59
CA GLY A 169 -2.41 12.00 -2.98
C GLY A 169 -1.41 12.74 -3.89
N GLY A 170 -1.10 13.97 -3.49
CA GLY A 170 -0.19 14.86 -4.23
C GLY A 170 -0.94 15.79 -5.19
N ASP A 171 -0.18 16.52 -6.00
CA ASP A 171 -0.75 17.42 -7.01
C ASP A 171 -1.15 16.63 -8.26
N THR A 172 -2.20 15.80 -8.15
CA THR A 172 -2.65 14.91 -9.20
C THR A 172 -3.98 15.33 -9.83
N SER A 173 -4.22 14.91 -11.06
CA SER A 173 -5.51 14.97 -11.72
C SER A 173 -5.89 13.58 -12.22
N VAL A 174 -7.19 13.28 -12.20
CA VAL A 174 -7.72 11.98 -12.59
C VAL A 174 -8.73 12.20 -13.71
N HIS A 175 -8.63 11.41 -14.77
CA HIS A 175 -9.59 11.47 -15.86
C HIS A 175 -10.96 10.95 -15.40
N TYR A 176 -12.04 11.71 -15.65
CA TYR A 176 -13.40 11.38 -15.17
C TYR A 176 -13.84 9.95 -15.54
N ARG A 177 -13.59 9.51 -16.77
CA ARG A 177 -13.89 8.13 -17.23
C ARG A 177 -13.23 7.05 -16.38
N GLY A 178 -12.03 7.31 -15.87
CA GLY A 178 -11.33 6.35 -15.01
C GLY A 178 -11.94 6.27 -13.63
N VAL A 179 -12.43 7.40 -13.10
CA VAL A 179 -13.21 7.44 -11.86
C VAL A 179 -14.53 6.70 -12.02
N GLU A 180 -15.28 6.97 -13.11
CA GLU A 180 -16.52 6.24 -13.41
C GLU A 180 -16.28 4.73 -13.52
N TYR A 181 -15.19 4.33 -14.18
CA TYR A 181 -14.82 2.92 -14.30
C TYR A 181 -14.50 2.28 -12.95
N LEU A 182 -13.72 2.97 -12.11
CA LEU A 182 -13.42 2.52 -10.75
C LEU A 182 -14.70 2.37 -9.93
N CYS A 183 -15.58 3.38 -9.91
CA CYS A 183 -16.83 3.33 -9.16
C CYS A 183 -17.75 2.19 -9.65
N ALA A 184 -17.76 1.88 -10.94
CA ALA A 184 -18.57 0.80 -11.50
C ALA A 184 -18.04 -0.61 -11.17
N ARG A 185 -16.72 -0.76 -10.97
CA ARG A 185 -16.05 -2.05 -10.77
C ARG A 185 -15.68 -2.32 -9.31
N CYS A 186 -15.43 -1.28 -8.53
CA CYS A 186 -15.00 -1.34 -7.15
C CYS A 186 -16.19 -1.24 -6.18
N ALA A 187 -17.10 -2.22 -6.23
CA ALA A 187 -18.33 -2.18 -5.43
C ALA A 187 -18.10 -2.18 -3.91
N GLY A 188 -16.94 -2.70 -3.46
CA GLY A 188 -16.53 -2.69 -2.05
C GLY A 188 -15.80 -1.42 -1.59
N LEU A 189 -15.64 -0.43 -2.48
CA LEU A 189 -14.91 0.80 -2.17
C LEU A 189 -15.71 1.69 -1.22
N GLU A 190 -15.22 1.83 0.00
CA GLU A 190 -15.80 2.66 1.05
C GLU A 190 -15.26 4.09 0.98
N VAL A 191 -14.03 4.25 0.51
CA VAL A 191 -13.31 5.53 0.50
C VAL A 191 -12.56 5.70 -0.83
N LEU A 192 -12.86 6.81 -1.53
CA LEU A 192 -12.10 7.30 -2.69
C LEU A 192 -11.74 8.77 -2.43
N VAL A 193 -10.44 9.06 -2.28
CA VAL A 193 -9.91 10.40 -2.01
C VAL A 193 -8.87 10.78 -3.04
#